data_AF-A0A1H4P6J5-F1
#
_entry.id   AF-A0A1H4P6J5-F1
#
_cell.length_a   1.000
_cell.length_b   1.000
_cell.length_c   1.000
_cell.angle_alpha   90.00
_cell.angle_beta   90.00
_cell.angle_gamma   90.00
#
_symmetry.space_group_name_H-M   'P 1'
#
loop_
_entity.id
_entity.type
_entity.pdbx_description
1 polymer ?
#
loop_
_entity_poly.entity_id
_entity_poly.type
_entity_poly.pdbx_seq_one_letter_code
_entity_poly.pdbx_strand_id
1 'polypeptide(L)'
;MNSADKRLNEMNRLSDMGHFPALVNAGATLNILLTIGITWWLQPRHPQAYAPMLWIALVLILNLTPVVLLRLTITRATTYPRLREMNFVRDQHKFSDWVYVAASANMAFWVLGSWAMSSISHRPARLAALELIAFVATFSPVLLRTARRSSTGERLFN
;
A
#
# COMPACT_ATOMS: atom_id res chain seq x y z
N MET A 1 5.35 -5.93 -24.35
CA MET A 1 5.57 -4.59 -23.78
C MET A 1 6.41 -4.74 -22.52
N ASN A 2 7.55 -4.05 -22.41
CA ASN A 2 8.40 -4.12 -21.23
C ASN A 2 7.63 -3.53 -20.03
N SER A 3 7.56 -4.23 -18.89
CA SER A 3 6.79 -3.78 -17.71
C SER A 3 7.21 -2.40 -17.21
N ALA A 4 8.43 -1.97 -17.57
CA ALA A 4 8.98 -0.64 -17.29
C ALA A 4 8.31 0.52 -18.06
N ASP A 5 7.68 0.23 -19.20
CA ASP A 5 7.10 1.25 -20.09
C ASP A 5 5.60 1.47 -19.87
N LYS A 6 4.98 0.64 -19.02
CA LYS A 6 3.56 0.76 -18.69
C LYS A 6 3.23 2.13 -18.10
N ARG A 7 2.04 2.62 -18.42
CA ARG A 7 1.44 3.80 -17.79
C ARG A 7 0.55 3.39 -16.62
N LEU A 8 0.24 4.35 -15.74
CA LEU A 8 -0.56 4.09 -14.53
C LEU A 8 -1.93 3.46 -14.80
N ASN A 9 -2.58 3.82 -15.91
CA ASN A 9 -3.89 3.27 -16.31
C ASN A 9 -3.80 1.87 -16.96
N GLU A 10 -2.61 1.41 -17.33
CA GLU A 10 -2.36 0.13 -18.01
C GLU A 10 -1.91 -0.98 -17.05
N MET A 11 -1.82 -0.67 -15.76
CA MET A 11 -1.50 -1.65 -14.74
C MET A 11 -2.52 -2.79 -14.79
N ASN A 12 -2.06 -4.02 -14.72
CA ASN A 12 -2.94 -5.21 -14.72
C ASN A 12 -2.40 -6.37 -13.89
N ARG A 13 -1.25 -6.20 -13.23
CA ARG A 13 -0.62 -7.21 -12.37
C ARG A 13 -0.08 -6.56 -11.10
N LEU A 14 -0.11 -7.28 -9.98
CA LEU A 14 0.53 -6.84 -8.73
C LEU A 14 2.03 -6.58 -8.89
N SER A 15 2.70 -7.36 -9.74
CA SER A 15 4.12 -7.16 -10.06
C SER A 15 4.42 -5.79 -10.68
N ASP A 16 3.43 -5.11 -11.27
CA ASP A 16 3.61 -3.79 -11.85
C ASP A 16 3.97 -2.76 -10.76
N MET A 17 3.45 -2.93 -9.53
CA MET A 17 3.74 -2.06 -8.38
C MET A 17 5.24 -2.06 -7.99
N GLY A 18 5.98 -3.13 -8.31
CA GLY A 18 7.43 -3.18 -8.07
C GLY A 18 8.24 -2.15 -8.88
N HIS A 19 7.62 -1.53 -9.88
CA HIS A 19 8.24 -0.48 -10.69
C HIS A 19 8.04 0.93 -10.11
N PHE A 20 7.24 1.08 -9.05
CA PHE A 20 7.03 2.36 -8.41
C PHE A 20 8.33 2.93 -7.82
N PRO A 21 8.45 4.27 -7.75
CA PRO A 21 9.49 4.96 -6.99
C PRO A 21 9.56 4.45 -5.54
N ALA A 22 10.75 4.48 -4.94
CA ALA A 22 10.92 4.04 -3.55
C ALA A 22 10.07 4.89 -2.57
N LEU A 23 9.97 6.19 -2.81
CA LEU A 23 9.18 7.12 -1.98
C LEU A 23 7.67 6.78 -2.00
N VAL A 24 7.15 6.34 -3.14
CA VAL A 24 5.75 5.87 -3.26
C VAL A 24 5.53 4.65 -2.36
N ASN A 25 6.42 3.67 -2.45
CA ASN A 25 6.35 2.46 -1.61
C ASN A 25 6.51 2.80 -0.12
N ALA A 26 7.36 3.76 0.23
CA ALA A 26 7.54 4.23 1.59
C ALA A 26 6.24 4.88 2.13
N GLY A 27 5.58 5.73 1.34
CA GLY A 27 4.29 6.32 1.72
C GLY A 27 3.19 5.27 1.93
N ALA A 28 3.07 4.31 1.03
CA ALA A 28 2.12 3.19 1.18
C ALA A 28 2.43 2.33 2.42
N THR A 29 3.71 2.04 2.67
CA THR A 29 4.15 1.29 3.85
C THR A 29 3.83 2.04 5.13
N LEU A 30 4.17 3.33 5.20
CA LEU A 30 3.86 4.17 6.36
C LEU A 30 2.36 4.19 6.66
N ASN A 31 1.53 4.30 5.63
CA ASN A 31 0.07 4.28 5.78
C ASN A 31 -0.43 2.97 6.42
N ILE A 32 0.13 1.82 6.02
CA ILE A 32 -0.19 0.52 6.63
C ILE A 32 0.28 0.47 8.09
N LEU A 33 1.52 0.88 8.37
CA LEU A 33 2.06 0.86 9.74
C LEU A 33 1.23 1.73 10.68
N LEU A 34 0.91 2.96 10.27
CA LEU A 34 0.02 3.85 11.03
C LEU A 34 -1.37 3.22 11.22
N THR A 35 -1.94 2.61 10.19
CA THR A 35 -3.24 1.93 10.28
C THR A 35 -3.19 0.79 11.30
N ILE A 36 -2.13 -0.02 11.32
CA ILE A 36 -1.92 -1.09 12.30
C ILE A 36 -1.81 -0.53 13.72
N GLY A 37 -0.99 0.50 13.93
CA GLY A 37 -0.81 1.15 15.23
C GLY A 37 -2.10 1.79 15.76
N ILE A 38 -2.85 2.47 14.91
CA ILE A 38 -4.16 3.05 15.27
C ILE A 38 -5.17 1.93 15.56
N THR A 39 -5.17 0.84 14.78
CA THR A 39 -6.04 -0.32 15.02
C THR A 39 -5.77 -0.95 16.38
N TRP A 40 -4.48 -1.12 16.72
CA TRP A 40 -4.07 -1.59 18.04
C TRP A 40 -4.57 -0.63 19.13
N TRP A 41 -4.39 0.67 18.98
CA TRP A 41 -4.90 1.64 19.95
C TRP A 41 -6.45 1.65 20.08
N LEU A 42 -7.17 1.45 18.99
CA LEU A 42 -8.65 1.46 18.96
C LEU A 42 -9.25 0.19 19.58
N GLN A 43 -8.68 -0.98 19.31
CA GLN A 43 -9.28 -2.27 19.66
C GLN A 43 -9.73 -2.40 21.14
N PRO A 44 -8.93 -2.03 22.17
CA PRO A 44 -9.35 -2.17 23.56
C PRO A 44 -10.42 -1.13 23.98
N ARG A 45 -10.58 -0.04 23.21
CA ARG A 45 -11.59 1.01 23.45
C ARG A 45 -12.93 0.68 22.81
N HIS A 46 -12.93 -0.22 21.83
CA HIS A 46 -14.12 -0.59 21.06
C HIS A 46 -14.24 -2.12 20.97
N PRO A 47 -14.68 -2.81 22.04
CA PRO A 47 -14.74 -4.27 22.08
C PRO A 47 -15.90 -4.86 21.24
N GLN A 48 -16.73 -4.03 20.62
CA GLN A 48 -17.92 -4.48 19.90
C GLN A 48 -17.54 -5.28 18.65
N ALA A 49 -18.27 -6.36 18.36
CA ALA A 49 -18.00 -7.24 17.22
C ALA A 49 -18.06 -6.52 15.85
N TYR A 50 -18.85 -5.45 15.74
CA TYR A 50 -18.97 -4.64 14.52
C TYR A 50 -17.90 -3.55 14.39
N ALA A 51 -17.17 -3.23 15.46
CA ALA A 51 -16.14 -2.19 15.46
C ALA A 51 -15.04 -2.37 14.40
N PRO A 52 -14.49 -3.57 14.13
CA PRO A 52 -13.53 -3.74 13.04
C PRO A 52 -14.11 -3.37 11.67
N MET A 53 -15.39 -3.67 11.42
CA MET A 53 -16.03 -3.39 10.13
C MET A 53 -16.26 -1.88 9.94
N LEU A 54 -16.68 -1.17 11.00
CA LEU A 54 -16.78 0.29 10.95
C LEU A 54 -15.42 0.95 10.75
N TRP A 55 -14.38 0.42 11.40
CA TRP A 55 -13.03 0.94 11.24
C TRP A 55 -12.49 0.71 9.83
N ILE A 56 -12.71 -0.47 9.24
CA ILE A 56 -12.39 -0.72 7.82
C ILE A 56 -13.11 0.28 6.93
N ALA A 57 -14.42 0.45 7.11
CA ALA A 57 -15.19 1.39 6.30
C ALA A 57 -14.61 2.81 6.39
N LEU A 58 -14.27 3.27 7.60
CA LEU A 58 -13.64 4.57 7.82
C LEU A 58 -12.27 4.69 7.15
N VAL A 59 -11.39 3.70 7.32
CA VAL A 59 -10.06 3.66 6.67
C VAL A 59 -10.21 3.72 5.15
N LEU A 60 -11.13 2.95 4.58
CA LEU A 60 -11.40 2.94 3.14
C LEU A 60 -11.94 4.29 2.66
N ILE A 61 -12.88 4.89 3.38
CA ILE A 61 -13.39 6.24 3.05
C ILE A 61 -12.23 7.24 3.05
N LEU A 62 -11.40 7.27 4.09
CA LEU A 62 -10.29 8.22 4.20
C LEU A 62 -9.24 8.02 3.09
N ASN A 63 -8.97 6.78 2.68
CA ASN A 63 -8.01 6.47 1.61
C ASN A 63 -8.58 6.75 0.21
N LEU A 64 -9.87 6.47 -0.02
CA LEU A 64 -10.48 6.55 -1.34
C LEU A 64 -11.06 7.93 -1.64
N THR A 65 -11.52 8.69 -0.65
CA THR A 65 -12.08 10.03 -0.86
C THR A 65 -11.16 10.96 -1.64
N PRO A 66 -9.88 11.17 -1.27
CA PRO A 66 -8.99 12.05 -2.04
C PRO A 66 -8.78 11.54 -3.47
N VAL A 67 -8.72 10.22 -3.67
CA VAL A 67 -8.61 9.60 -4.98
C VAL A 67 -9.85 9.87 -5.84
N VAL A 68 -11.04 9.66 -5.28
CA VAL A 68 -12.32 9.88 -5.97
C VAL A 68 -12.47 11.34 -6.37
N LEU A 69 -12.20 12.27 -5.45
CA LEU A 69 -12.27 13.71 -5.73
C LEU A 69 -11.29 14.12 -6.85
N LEU A 70 -10.06 13.61 -6.82
CA LEU A 70 -9.09 13.88 -7.87
C LEU A 70 -9.49 13.22 -9.20
N ARG A 71 -10.13 12.06 -9.19
CA ARG A 71 -10.64 11.39 -10.39
C ARG A 71 -11.72 12.17 -11.12
N LEU A 72 -12.51 12.98 -10.41
CA LEU A 72 -13.49 13.88 -11.03
C LEU A 72 -12.84 14.91 -11.97
N THR A 73 -11.53 15.14 -11.82
CA THR A 73 -10.76 16.07 -12.67
C THR A 73 -10.17 15.41 -13.93
N ILE A 74 -10.32 14.09 -14.10
CA ILE A 74 -9.82 13.38 -15.28
C ILE A 74 -10.66 13.76 -16.50
N THR A 75 -9.97 14.13 -17.57
CA THR A 75 -10.57 14.44 -18.87
C THR A 75 -9.94 13.59 -19.97
N ARG A 76 -10.46 13.67 -21.19
CA ARG A 76 -9.87 12.99 -22.35
C ARG A 76 -8.44 13.46 -22.66
N ALA A 77 -8.06 14.66 -22.22
CA ALA A 77 -6.73 15.22 -22.42
C ALA A 77 -5.73 14.83 -21.30
N THR A 78 -6.15 14.04 -20.30
CA THR A 78 -5.29 13.70 -19.16
C THR A 78 -4.12 12.82 -19.58
N THR A 79 -2.91 13.30 -19.27
CA THR A 79 -1.68 12.52 -19.45
C THR A 79 -1.47 11.55 -18.28
N TYR A 80 -1.24 10.28 -18.63
CA TYR A 80 -0.88 9.22 -17.70
C TYR A 80 0.64 9.00 -17.71
N PRO A 81 1.35 9.25 -16.59
CA PRO A 81 2.78 9.05 -16.53
C PRO A 81 3.13 7.55 -16.55
N ARG A 82 4.39 7.26 -16.86
CA ARG A 82 4.95 5.91 -16.74
C ARG A 82 5.09 5.52 -15.27
N LEU A 83 5.09 4.21 -14.97
CA LEU A 83 5.18 3.72 -13.59
C LEU A 83 6.41 4.24 -12.81
N ARG A 84 7.53 4.49 -13.48
CA ARG A 84 8.77 4.97 -12.86
C ARG A 84 8.80 6.48 -12.61
N GLU A 85 7.96 7.22 -13.32
CA GLU A 85 7.92 8.69 -13.35
C GLU A 85 6.79 9.25 -12.47
N MET A 86 5.95 8.38 -11.90
CA MET A 86 4.81 8.80 -11.11
C MET A 86 5.22 9.64 -9.89
N ASN A 87 4.47 10.69 -9.62
CA ASN A 87 4.47 11.36 -8.34
C ASN A 87 3.31 10.81 -7.49
N PHE A 88 3.60 10.27 -6.30
CA PHE A 88 2.58 9.62 -5.47
C PHE A 88 1.35 10.51 -5.23
N VAL A 89 1.58 11.72 -4.71
CA VAL A 89 0.52 12.62 -4.27
C VAL A 89 -0.31 13.09 -5.45
N ARG A 90 0.37 13.43 -6.56
CA ARG A 90 -0.27 13.99 -7.74
C ARG A 90 -0.96 12.94 -8.60
N ASP A 91 -0.39 11.75 -8.74
CA ASP A 91 -0.80 10.78 -9.75
C ASP A 91 -1.53 9.55 -9.19
N GLN A 92 -1.67 9.42 -7.86
CA GLN A 92 -2.38 8.29 -7.22
C GLN A 92 -3.81 8.07 -7.72
N HIS A 93 -4.46 9.09 -8.28
CA HIS A 93 -5.84 9.02 -8.79
C HIS A 93 -5.94 8.47 -10.23
N LYS A 94 -4.78 8.27 -10.89
CA LYS A 94 -4.67 7.83 -12.29
C LYS A 94 -4.37 6.34 -12.44
N PHE A 95 -4.29 5.58 -11.35
CA PHE A 95 -4.13 4.12 -11.45
C PHE A 95 -5.35 3.48 -12.08
N SER A 96 -5.20 2.28 -12.64
CA SER A 96 -6.33 1.43 -13.04
C SER A 96 -7.20 1.03 -11.84
N ASP A 97 -8.50 0.82 -12.04
CA ASP A 97 -9.47 0.59 -10.96
C ASP A 97 -9.13 -0.58 -10.03
N TRP A 98 -8.64 -1.69 -10.59
CA TRP A 98 -8.28 -2.87 -9.79
C TRP A 98 -7.16 -2.59 -8.77
N VAL A 99 -6.30 -1.59 -9.01
CA VAL A 99 -5.24 -1.19 -8.07
C VAL A 99 -5.85 -0.66 -6.79
N TYR A 100 -6.95 0.09 -6.87
CA TYR A 100 -7.66 0.54 -5.67
C TYR A 100 -8.36 -0.62 -4.98
N VAL A 101 -8.93 -1.57 -5.73
CA VAL A 101 -9.51 -2.78 -5.15
C VAL A 101 -8.44 -3.57 -4.37
N ALA A 102 -7.26 -3.77 -4.96
CA ALA A 102 -6.15 -4.46 -4.31
C ALA A 102 -5.63 -3.68 -3.08
N ALA A 103 -5.51 -2.36 -3.18
CA ALA A 103 -5.10 -1.51 -2.05
C ALA A 103 -6.13 -1.53 -0.90
N SER A 104 -7.43 -1.49 -1.22
CA SER A 104 -8.52 -1.58 -0.25
C SER A 104 -8.55 -2.95 0.43
N ALA A 105 -8.40 -4.04 -0.33
CA ALA A 105 -8.32 -5.40 0.22
C ALA A 105 -7.10 -5.55 1.14
N ASN A 106 -5.95 -4.99 0.76
CA ASN A 106 -4.74 -4.99 1.58
C ASN A 106 -4.95 -4.21 2.89
N MET A 107 -5.59 -3.03 2.85
CA MET A 107 -5.91 -2.28 4.07
C MET A 107 -6.87 -3.05 4.98
N ALA A 108 -7.93 -3.64 4.43
CA ALA A 108 -8.87 -4.45 5.19
C ALA A 108 -8.17 -5.65 5.84
N PHE A 109 -7.26 -6.31 5.12
CA PHE A 109 -6.45 -7.41 5.65
C PHE A 109 -5.63 -6.98 6.87
N TRP A 110 -4.90 -5.86 6.79
CA TRP A 110 -4.09 -5.38 7.90
C TRP A 110 -4.91 -4.93 9.10
N VAL A 111 -6.06 -4.29 8.88
CA VAL A 111 -6.99 -3.93 9.95
C VAL A 111 -7.51 -5.19 10.64
N LEU A 112 -8.06 -6.16 9.90
CA LEU A 112 -8.59 -7.40 10.48
C LEU A 112 -7.52 -8.23 11.20
N GLY A 113 -6.34 -8.36 10.58
CA GLY A 113 -5.21 -9.08 11.16
C GLY A 113 -4.75 -8.44 12.47
N SER A 114 -4.58 -7.12 12.49
CA SER A 114 -4.21 -6.37 13.71
C SER A 114 -5.29 -6.48 14.78
N TRP A 115 -6.56 -6.36 14.40
CA TRP A 115 -7.69 -6.48 15.33
C TRP A 115 -7.75 -7.87 15.97
N ALA A 116 -7.64 -8.92 15.16
CA ALA A 116 -7.66 -10.31 15.63
C ALA A 116 -6.48 -10.61 16.55
N MET A 117 -5.25 -10.20 16.17
CA MET A 117 -4.08 -10.38 17.01
C MET A 117 -4.19 -9.64 18.35
N SER A 118 -4.69 -8.41 18.33
CA SER A 118 -4.89 -7.57 19.52
C SER A 118 -5.97 -8.12 20.44
N SER A 119 -6.99 -8.78 19.86
CA SER A 119 -8.06 -9.45 20.62
C SER A 119 -7.57 -10.68 21.38
N ILE A 120 -6.52 -11.35 20.89
CA ILE A 120 -5.89 -12.49 21.58
C ILE A 120 -4.93 -12.01 22.67
N SER A 121 -4.12 -11.00 22.38
CA SER A 121 -3.21 -10.42 23.38
C SER A 121 -2.80 -8.99 23.02
N HIS A 122 -3.09 -8.07 23.93
CA HIS A 122 -2.84 -6.65 23.77
C HIS A 122 -1.45 -6.25 24.31
N ARG A 123 -0.38 -6.76 23.68
CA ARG A 123 1.01 -6.49 24.10
C ARG A 123 1.79 -5.66 23.08
N PRO A 124 2.58 -4.65 23.50
CA PRO A 124 3.41 -3.84 22.59
C PRO A 124 4.36 -4.68 21.72
N ALA A 125 4.91 -5.77 22.26
CA ALA A 125 5.78 -6.67 21.50
C ALA A 125 5.09 -7.33 20.29
N ARG A 126 3.78 -7.63 20.40
CA ARG A 126 3.00 -8.17 19.28
C ARG A 126 2.71 -7.12 18.22
N LEU A 127 2.46 -5.87 18.63
CA LEU A 127 2.35 -4.75 17.72
C LEU A 127 3.65 -4.59 16.92
N ALA A 128 4.79 -4.50 17.61
CA ALA A 128 6.10 -4.35 16.96
C ALA A 128 6.40 -5.50 15.98
N ALA A 129 6.07 -6.75 16.35
CA ALA A 129 6.23 -7.90 15.46
C ALA A 129 5.32 -7.80 14.23
N LEU A 130 4.07 -7.40 14.39
CA LEU A 130 3.13 -7.23 13.28
C LEU A 130 3.53 -6.08 12.35
N GLU A 131 3.97 -4.96 12.91
CA GLU A 131 4.52 -3.83 12.14
C GLU A 131 5.77 -4.23 11.35
N LEU A 132 6.67 -5.01 11.95
CA LEU A 132 7.84 -5.53 11.24
C LEU A 132 7.44 -6.45 10.08
N ILE A 133 6.47 -7.34 10.29
CA ILE A 133 5.93 -8.21 9.25
C ILE A 133 5.29 -7.38 8.13
N ALA A 134 4.49 -6.37 8.48
CA ALA A 134 3.85 -5.48 7.51
C ALA A 134 4.86 -4.65 6.72
N PHE A 135 5.91 -4.16 7.38
CA PHE A 135 7.01 -3.45 6.76
C PHE A 135 7.71 -4.34 5.72
N VAL A 136 8.10 -5.55 6.10
CA VAL A 136 8.78 -6.49 5.19
C VAL A 136 7.87 -6.88 4.03
N ALA A 137 6.61 -7.21 4.30
CA ALA A 137 5.65 -7.61 3.27
C ALA A 137 5.42 -6.48 2.25
N THR A 138 5.18 -5.26 2.71
CA THR A 138 4.85 -4.11 1.86
C THR A 138 6.09 -3.55 1.14
N PHE A 139 7.25 -3.55 1.79
CA PHE A 139 8.48 -3.01 1.22
C PHE A 139 9.29 -4.05 0.41
N SER A 140 8.90 -5.33 0.45
CA SER A 140 9.55 -6.43 -0.28
C SER A 140 9.81 -6.15 -1.77
N PRO A 141 8.94 -5.48 -2.55
CA PRO A 141 9.24 -5.22 -3.96
C PRO A 141 10.45 -4.31 -4.15
N VAL A 142 10.68 -3.37 -3.23
CA VAL A 142 11.85 -2.48 -3.25
C VAL A 142 13.10 -3.25 -2.84
N LEU A 143 13.03 -4.05 -1.77
CA LEU A 143 14.16 -4.86 -1.28
C LEU A 143 14.65 -5.84 -2.35
N LEU A 144 13.72 -6.56 -2.99
CA LEU A 144 14.03 -7.53 -4.05
C LEU A 144 14.60 -6.85 -5.31
N ARG A 145 14.13 -5.64 -5.64
CA ARG A 145 14.68 -4.86 -6.77
C ARG A 145 16.12 -4.43 -6.51
N THR A 146 16.43 -3.96 -5.30
CA THR A 146 17.79 -3.57 -4.92
C THR A 146 18.73 -4.77 -4.91
N ALA A 147 18.32 -5.89 -4.30
CA ALA A 147 19.12 -7.12 -4.28
C ALA A 147 19.46 -7.63 -5.69
N ARG A 148 18.49 -7.61 -6.62
CA ARG A 148 18.73 -7.99 -8.02
C ARG A 148 19.72 -7.06 -8.73
N ARG A 149 19.63 -5.74 -8.50
CA ARG A 149 20.58 -4.76 -9.06
C ARG A 149 21.99 -4.98 -8.53
N SER A 150 22.17 -5.20 -7.23
CA SER A 150 23.48 -5.48 -6.64
C SER A 150 24.12 -6.76 -7.22
N SER A 151 23.34 -7.82 -7.37
CA SER A 151 23.82 -9.11 -7.95
C SER A 151 24.17 -9.05 -9.45
N THR A 152 23.70 -8.01 -10.16
CA THR A 152 24.03 -7.79 -11.58
C THR A 152 25.22 -6.84 -11.72
N GLY A 153 25.38 -5.89 -10.78
CA GLY A 153 26.56 -5.04 -10.67
C GLY A 153 27.83 -5.84 -10.39
N GLU A 154 27.78 -6.82 -9.49
CA GLU A 154 28.92 -7.71 -9.20
C GLU A 154 29.35 -8.61 -10.37
N ARG A 155 28.48 -8.84 -11.37
CA ARG A 155 28.82 -9.63 -12.58
C ARG A 155 29.43 -8.83 -13.71
N LEU A 156 29.45 -7.50 -13.62
CA LEU A 156 30.07 -6.63 -14.63
C LEU A 156 31.48 -6.17 -14.25
N PHE A 157 31.93 -6.51 -13.04
CA PHE A 157 33.26 -6.17 -12.50
C PHE A 157 34.10 -7.40 -12.13
N ASN A 158 33.66 -8.60 -12.52
CA ASN A 158 34.41 -9.86 -12.53
C ASN A 158 34.39 -10.43 -13.95
#